data_AF-A0A0P6Y7Y1-F1
#
_entry.id   AF-A0A0P6Y7Y1-F1
#
_cell.length_a   1.000
_cell.length_b   1.000
_cell.length_c   1.000
_cell.angle_alpha   90.00
_cell.angle_beta   90.00
_cell.angle_gamma   90.00
#
_symmetry.space_group_name_H-M   'P 1'
#
loop_
_entity.id
_entity.type
_entity.pdbx_description
1 polymer ?
#
loop_
_entity_poly.entity_id
_entity_poly.type
_entity_poly.pdbx_seq_one_letter_code
_entity_poly.pdbx_strand_id
1 'polypeptide(L)'
;MAQAQLLYIGTDHGVVLLSNPGRIDRWISVGIELADQAIQAVVCQADAPMQATVWSSEQAWQTNDGGQAWHMLEPTPAPPSPSQQLELAGQPPASIRIASDSNQLERNDGTAWQSLQLGQVGQWSCLMNVAYQIDSLYAATNAGEVWVSSDRGRTWACLRQQLAPINALAIGRVIS
;
A
#
# COMPACT_ATOMS: atom_id res chain seq x y z
N MET A 1 5.13 -23.43 -10.46
CA MET A 1 5.47 -22.58 -9.31
C MET A 1 4.32 -21.61 -9.11
N ALA A 2 3.71 -21.59 -7.93
CA ALA A 2 2.57 -20.70 -7.64
C ALA A 2 3.13 -19.35 -7.18
N GLN A 3 2.95 -18.30 -7.99
CA GLN A 3 3.29 -16.94 -7.58
C GLN A 3 2.12 -16.37 -6.76
N ALA A 4 2.40 -15.74 -5.63
CA ALA A 4 1.39 -15.02 -4.87
C ALA A 4 1.88 -13.59 -4.58
N GLN A 5 0.95 -12.66 -4.40
CA GLN A 5 1.24 -11.35 -3.81
C GLN A 5 0.60 -11.28 -2.43
N LEU A 6 1.28 -10.61 -1.51
CA LEU A 6 0.75 -10.29 -0.19
C LEU A 6 0.75 -8.77 -0.04
N LEU A 7 -0.40 -8.22 0.31
CA LEU A 7 -0.62 -6.81 0.57
C LEU A 7 -0.99 -6.63 2.04
N TYR A 8 -0.17 -5.85 2.72
CA TYR A 8 -0.37 -5.39 4.08
C TYR A 8 -1.01 -4.01 4.04
N ILE A 9 -2.12 -3.84 4.76
CA ILE A 9 -2.86 -2.58 4.83
C ILE A 9 -2.90 -2.16 6.30
N GLY A 10 -2.15 -1.11 6.63
CA GLY A 10 -2.17 -0.50 7.95
C GLY A 10 -3.41 0.38 8.09
N THR A 11 -4.25 0.08 9.07
CA THR A 11 -5.48 0.81 9.36
C THR A 11 -5.50 1.31 10.80
N ASP A 12 -6.48 2.13 11.14
CA ASP A 12 -6.73 2.56 12.52
C ASP A 12 -7.08 1.39 13.47
N HIS A 13 -7.49 0.23 12.94
CA HIS A 13 -7.95 -0.92 13.74
C HIS A 13 -7.04 -2.16 13.60
N GLY A 14 -5.82 -1.98 13.10
CA GLY A 14 -4.84 -3.06 12.93
C GLY A 14 -4.36 -3.21 11.48
N VAL A 15 -3.76 -4.37 11.19
CA VAL A 15 -3.20 -4.71 9.87
C VAL A 15 -4.17 -5.65 9.15
N VAL A 16 -4.72 -5.22 8.02
CA VAL A 16 -5.49 -6.10 7.12
C VAL A 16 -4.53 -6.76 6.12
N LEU A 17 -4.63 -8.08 5.98
CA LEU A 17 -3.82 -8.88 5.07
C LEU A 17 -4.65 -9.34 3.89
N LEU A 18 -4.21 -9.04 2.67
CA LEU A 18 -4.80 -9.56 1.44
C LEU A 18 -3.78 -10.39 0.64
N SER A 19 -4.21 -11.49 0.05
CA SER A 19 -3.40 -12.35 -0.82
C SER A 19 -3.97 -12.43 -2.22
N ASN A 20 -3.13 -12.39 -3.25
CA ASN A 20 -3.51 -12.63 -4.65
C ASN A 20 -2.85 -13.91 -5.15
N PRO A 21 -3.44 -15.09 -4.91
CA PRO A 21 -2.87 -16.36 -5.36
C PRO A 21 -2.87 -16.44 -6.88
N GLY A 22 -1.73 -16.78 -7.47
CA GLY A 22 -1.59 -16.97 -8.92
C GLY A 22 -1.59 -15.69 -9.76
N ARG A 23 -1.65 -14.49 -9.15
CA ARG A 23 -1.78 -13.19 -9.85
C ARG A 23 -2.96 -13.13 -10.83
N ILE A 24 -4.06 -13.81 -10.54
CA ILE A 24 -5.26 -13.83 -11.39
C ILE A 24 -6.23 -12.68 -11.06
N ASP A 25 -5.71 -11.57 -10.53
CA ASP A 25 -6.46 -10.42 -10.01
C ASP A 25 -7.58 -10.78 -9.02
N ARG A 26 -7.38 -11.87 -8.27
CA ARG A 26 -8.30 -12.35 -7.26
C ARG A 26 -7.68 -12.19 -5.88
N TRP A 27 -7.79 -10.98 -5.34
CA TRP A 27 -7.43 -10.73 -3.96
C TRP A 27 -8.41 -11.44 -3.01
N ILE A 28 -7.89 -12.07 -1.97
CA ILE A 28 -8.63 -12.71 -0.87
C ILE A 28 -8.15 -12.15 0.46
N SER A 29 -9.08 -11.92 1.40
CA SER A 29 -8.71 -11.49 2.75
C SER A 29 -8.17 -12.68 3.54
N VAL A 30 -6.98 -12.51 4.11
CA VAL A 30 -6.34 -13.52 4.97
C VAL A 30 -6.78 -13.34 6.41
N GLY A 31 -6.78 -12.10 6.91
CA GLY A 31 -7.14 -11.78 8.29
C GLY A 31 -6.93 -10.31 8.63
N ILE A 32 -7.26 -9.98 9.88
CA ILE A 32 -6.94 -8.72 10.53
C ILE A 32 -6.12 -9.07 11.77
N GLU A 33 -4.91 -8.54 11.84
CA GLU A 33 -3.96 -8.78 12.92
C GLU A 33 -3.69 -7.50 13.69
N LEU A 34 -3.18 -7.63 14.93
CA LEU A 34 -2.91 -6.49 15.81
C LEU A 34 -4.15 -5.60 15.99
N ALA A 35 -5.28 -6.22 16.31
CA ALA A 35 -6.54 -5.51 16.56
C ALA A 35 -6.35 -4.39 17.61
N ASP A 36 -7.10 -3.30 17.43
CA ASP A 36 -7.06 -2.09 18.27
C ASP A 36 -5.72 -1.32 18.22
N GLN A 37 -4.78 -1.68 17.34
CA GLN A 37 -3.58 -0.89 17.08
C GLN A 37 -3.78 0.02 15.87
N ALA A 38 -3.62 1.33 16.07
CA ALA A 38 -3.61 2.28 14.96
C ALA A 38 -2.26 2.19 14.23
N ILE A 39 -2.26 1.55 13.07
CA ILE A 39 -1.06 1.31 12.27
C ILE A 39 -0.80 2.52 11.38
N GLN A 40 0.37 3.13 11.53
CA GLN A 40 0.79 4.35 10.84
C GLN A 40 1.76 4.09 9.69
N ALA A 41 2.53 2.99 9.77
CA ALA A 41 3.46 2.61 8.72
C ALA A 41 3.54 1.09 8.60
N VAL A 42 3.84 0.64 7.38
CA VAL A 42 4.05 -0.77 7.05
C VAL A 42 5.16 -0.84 6.01
N VAL A 43 6.11 -1.74 6.19
CA VAL A 43 7.18 -2.02 5.23
C VAL A 43 7.35 -3.52 5.07
N CYS A 44 7.49 -3.97 3.83
CA CYS A 44 7.97 -5.31 3.50
C CYS A 44 8.94 -5.24 2.32
N GLN A 45 9.80 -6.24 2.18
CA GLN A 45 10.62 -6.37 0.98
C GLN A 45 9.78 -6.91 -0.18
N ALA A 46 10.00 -6.36 -1.37
CA ALA A 46 9.18 -6.69 -2.54
C ALA A 46 9.31 -8.17 -2.96
N ASP A 47 10.45 -8.81 -2.69
CA ASP A 47 10.76 -10.22 -2.97
C ASP A 47 10.77 -11.12 -1.72
N ALA A 48 10.62 -10.54 -0.52
CA ALA A 48 10.45 -11.27 0.73
C ALA A 48 9.23 -10.75 1.53
N PRO A 49 8.01 -10.80 0.97
CA PRO A 49 6.82 -10.27 1.63
C PRO A 49 6.44 -11.01 2.91
N MET A 50 6.99 -12.20 3.17
CA MET A 50 6.73 -12.91 4.42
C MET A 50 7.33 -12.18 5.62
N GLN A 51 8.34 -11.33 5.37
CA GLN A 51 8.95 -10.45 6.36
C GLN A 51 8.39 -9.04 6.20
N ALA A 52 7.71 -8.56 7.23
CA ALA A 52 7.17 -7.21 7.27
C ALA A 52 7.29 -6.63 8.67
N THR A 53 7.49 -5.32 8.73
CA THR A 53 7.47 -4.54 9.96
C THR A 53 6.33 -3.53 9.87
N VAL A 54 5.61 -3.36 10.96
CA VAL A 54 4.51 -2.39 11.10
C VAL A 54 4.71 -1.55 12.34
N TRP A 55 4.24 -0.31 12.28
CA TRP A 55 4.40 0.67 13.36
C TRP A 55 3.05 1.24 13.76
N SER A 56 2.84 1.33 15.07
CA SER A 56 1.90 2.26 15.70
C SER A 56 2.65 3.51 16.20
N SER A 57 1.97 4.40 16.91
CA SER A 57 2.60 5.56 17.55
C SER A 57 3.59 5.18 18.66
N GLU A 58 3.46 4.00 19.27
CA GLU A 58 4.22 3.62 20.48
C GLU A 58 5.11 2.39 20.26
N GLN A 59 4.71 1.50 19.36
CA GLN A 59 5.29 0.17 19.23
C GLN A 59 5.44 -0.24 17.77
N ALA A 60 6.46 -1.05 17.48
CA ALA A 60 6.62 -1.73 16.21
C ALA A 60 6.55 -3.25 16.38
N TRP A 61 6.01 -3.94 15.38
CA TRP A 61 5.95 -5.40 15.33
C TRP A 61 6.54 -5.91 14.03
N GLN A 62 7.14 -7.10 14.08
CA GLN A 62 7.65 -7.80 12.92
C GLN A 62 6.97 -9.16 12.77
N THR A 63 6.62 -9.50 11.54
CA THR A 63 6.31 -10.86 11.09
C THR A 63 7.46 -11.40 10.25
N ASN A 64 7.67 -12.72 10.30
CA ASN A 64 8.57 -13.45 9.39
C ASN A 64 7.84 -14.55 8.61
N ASP A 65 6.52 -14.69 8.78
CA ASP A 65 5.69 -15.76 8.23
C ASP A 65 4.43 -15.25 7.51
N GLY A 66 4.49 -14.02 6.98
CA GLY A 66 3.38 -13.46 6.21
C GLY A 66 2.20 -12.98 7.04
N GLY A 67 2.43 -12.68 8.32
CA GLY A 67 1.44 -12.17 9.25
C GLY A 67 0.70 -13.25 10.03
N GLN A 68 1.20 -14.49 10.06
CA GLN A 68 0.64 -15.54 10.92
C GLN A 68 1.05 -15.34 12.38
N ALA A 69 2.24 -14.80 12.62
CA ALA A 69 2.71 -14.40 13.94
C ALA A 69 3.45 -13.06 13.90
N TRP A 70 3.24 -12.27 14.96
CA TRP A 70 3.82 -10.95 15.14
C TRP A 70 4.57 -10.88 16.47
N HIS A 71 5.77 -10.30 16.45
CA HIS A 71 6.59 -10.10 17.64
C HIS A 71 6.89 -8.62 17.79
N MET A 72 6.79 -8.11 19.03
CA MET A 72 7.21 -6.75 19.35
C MET A 72 8.72 -6.59 19.16
N LEU A 73 9.12 -5.45 18.59
CA LEU A 73 10.50 -5.04 18.49
C LEU A 73 10.89 -4.17 19.68
N GLU A 74 11.98 -4.54 20.36
CA GLU A 74 12.59 -3.75 21.43
C GLU A 74 14.10 -3.63 21.20
N PRO A 75 14.66 -2.39 21.14
CA PRO A 75 13.95 -1.11 21.20
C PRO A 75 13.08 -0.87 19.96
N THR A 76 12.02 -0.06 20.10
CA THR A 76 11.15 0.33 18.98
C THR A 76 11.95 1.12 17.94
N PRO A 77 12.12 0.63 16.70
CA PRO A 77 12.77 1.38 15.64
C PRO A 77 11.90 2.57 15.20
N ALA A 78 12.54 3.64 14.74
CA ALA A 78 11.81 4.77 14.16
C ALA A 78 11.00 4.33 12.93
N PRO A 79 9.75 4.83 12.76
CA PRO A 79 8.96 4.54 11.57
C PRO A 79 9.57 5.19 10.33
N PRO A 80 9.34 4.63 9.13
CA PRO A 80 9.72 5.28 7.89
C PRO A 80 8.88 6.55 7.67
N SER A 81 9.45 7.55 7.00
CA SER A 81 8.68 8.71 6.54
C SER A 81 7.75 8.30 5.39
N PRO A 82 6.44 8.58 5.47
CA PRO A 82 5.53 8.29 4.37
C PRO A 82 5.90 9.15 3.15
N SER A 83 6.01 8.51 1.98
CA SER A 83 6.15 9.24 0.73
C SER A 83 4.77 9.48 0.12
N GLN A 84 4.45 10.75 -0.13
CA GLN A 84 3.22 11.15 -0.82
C GLN A 84 3.44 11.35 -2.32
N GLN A 85 4.66 11.11 -2.82
CA GLN A 85 5.02 11.21 -4.24
C GLN A 85 5.82 10.00 -4.69
N LEU A 86 5.58 9.58 -5.92
CA LEU A 86 6.29 8.53 -6.61
C LEU A 86 6.84 9.03 -7.94
N GLU A 87 8.09 8.67 -8.21
CA GLU A 87 8.69 8.78 -9.53
C GLU A 87 8.54 7.45 -10.26
N LEU A 88 7.89 7.48 -11.43
CA LEU A 88 7.60 6.28 -12.20
C LEU A 88 8.71 6.06 -13.23
N ALA A 89 9.59 5.09 -12.93
CA ALA A 89 10.58 4.61 -13.89
C ALA A 89 9.87 4.16 -15.19
N GLY A 90 10.38 4.55 -16.36
CA GLY A 90 9.79 4.24 -17.66
C GLY A 90 10.00 5.35 -18.69
N GLN A 91 9.59 5.10 -19.94
CA GLN A 91 9.66 6.05 -21.04
C GLN A 91 8.28 6.20 -21.69
N PRO A 92 7.64 7.39 -21.65
CA PRO A 92 8.11 8.60 -20.97
C PRO A 92 8.11 8.46 -19.42
N PRO A 93 8.98 9.21 -18.71
CA PRO A 93 8.91 9.30 -17.26
C PRO A 93 7.61 9.99 -16.84
N ALA A 94 7.11 9.64 -15.67
CA ALA A 94 5.95 10.30 -15.08
C ALA A 94 6.09 10.32 -13.56
N SER A 95 5.37 11.20 -12.90
CA SER A 95 5.32 11.29 -11.44
C SER A 95 3.87 11.31 -10.98
N ILE A 96 3.61 10.74 -9.81
CA ILE A 96 2.29 10.78 -9.17
C ILE A 96 2.43 11.24 -7.73
N ARG A 97 1.50 12.07 -7.26
CA ARG A 97 1.50 12.54 -5.88
C ARG A 97 0.09 12.66 -5.32
N ILE A 98 0.01 12.70 -3.99
CA ILE A 98 -1.13 13.22 -3.25
C ILE A 98 -0.82 14.68 -2.91
N ALA A 99 -1.58 15.61 -3.49
CA ALA A 99 -1.35 17.05 -3.35
C ALA A 99 -1.70 17.53 -1.92
N SER A 100 -0.80 18.23 -1.24
CA SER A 100 -0.98 18.59 0.17
C SER A 100 -2.08 19.61 0.44
N ASP A 101 -2.47 20.41 -0.56
CA ASP A 101 -3.46 21.49 -0.44
C ASP A 101 -4.90 21.01 -0.69
N SER A 102 -5.08 20.15 -1.68
CA SER A 102 -6.38 19.69 -2.17
C SER A 102 -6.65 18.22 -1.84
N ASN A 103 -5.61 17.51 -1.37
CA ASN A 103 -5.59 16.07 -1.15
C ASN A 103 -6.11 15.27 -2.36
N GLN A 104 -5.82 15.78 -3.56
CA GLN A 104 -6.13 15.12 -4.82
C GLN A 104 -4.95 14.25 -5.27
N LEU A 105 -5.27 13.15 -5.95
CA LEU A 105 -4.26 12.37 -6.66
C LEU A 105 -3.94 13.08 -7.97
N GLU A 106 -2.69 13.45 -8.16
CA GLU A 106 -2.23 14.17 -9.34
C GLU A 106 -1.15 13.39 -10.07
N ARG A 107 -1.10 13.58 -11.39
CA ARG A 107 -0.13 12.95 -12.28
C ARG A 107 0.56 14.01 -13.12
N ASN A 108 1.86 13.83 -13.35
CA ASN A 108 2.67 14.68 -14.22
C ASN A 108 3.41 13.81 -15.25
N ASP A 109 3.19 14.10 -16.53
CA ASP A 109 3.83 13.43 -17.67
C ASP A 109 5.07 14.17 -18.20
N GLY A 110 5.65 15.06 -17.39
CA GLY A 110 6.80 15.89 -17.75
C GLY A 110 6.45 17.29 -18.24
N THR A 111 5.18 17.70 -18.17
CA THR A 111 4.72 19.05 -18.55
C THR A 111 4.18 19.82 -17.36
N ALA A 112 3.13 19.30 -16.71
CA ALA A 112 2.49 19.90 -15.56
C ALA A 112 1.74 18.84 -14.75
N TRP A 113 1.47 19.16 -13.49
CA TRP A 113 0.59 18.35 -12.64
C TRP A 113 -0.87 18.50 -13.09
N GLN A 114 -1.56 17.37 -13.18
CA GLN A 114 -2.98 17.29 -13.52
C GLN A 114 -3.69 16.40 -12.50
N SER A 115 -4.79 16.90 -11.93
CA SER A 115 -5.60 16.13 -10.98
C SER A 115 -6.39 15.04 -11.70
N LEU A 116 -6.30 13.81 -11.21
CA LEU A 116 -6.99 12.66 -11.75
C LEU A 116 -8.47 12.68 -11.35
N GLN A 117 -9.38 12.59 -12.32
CA GLN A 117 -10.82 12.63 -12.10
C GLN A 117 -11.37 11.22 -11.85
N LEU A 118 -11.30 10.76 -10.60
CA LEU A 118 -11.68 9.39 -10.21
C LEU A 118 -13.11 9.28 -9.66
N GLY A 119 -13.91 10.33 -9.78
CA GLY A 119 -15.28 10.40 -9.24
C GLY A 119 -15.29 10.69 -7.74
N GLN A 120 -16.27 10.14 -7.03
CA GLN A 120 -16.34 10.27 -5.57
C GLN A 120 -15.41 9.24 -4.92
N VAL A 121 -14.29 9.72 -4.42
CA VAL A 121 -13.28 8.94 -3.70
C VAL A 121 -13.04 9.61 -2.34
N GLY A 122 -12.72 8.81 -1.32
CA GLY A 122 -12.28 9.32 -0.04
C GLY A 122 -11.00 10.15 -0.13
N GLN A 123 -10.58 10.73 0.99
CA GLN A 123 -9.35 11.49 1.05
C GLN A 123 -8.16 10.52 0.92
N TRP A 124 -7.33 10.70 -0.11
CA TRP A 124 -6.10 9.93 -0.30
C TRP A 124 -5.19 10.05 0.91
N SER A 125 -4.58 8.95 1.34
CA SER A 125 -3.75 8.87 2.54
C SER A 125 -2.34 8.36 2.27
N CYS A 126 -2.19 7.44 1.31
CA CYS A 126 -0.90 6.89 0.95
C CYS A 126 -0.88 6.37 -0.50
N LEU A 127 0.33 6.28 -1.03
CA LEU A 127 0.62 5.93 -2.41
C LEU A 127 1.86 5.01 -2.45
N MET A 128 1.84 3.97 -3.27
CA MET A 128 2.97 3.06 -3.44
C MET A 128 3.11 2.54 -4.88
N ASN A 129 4.34 2.24 -5.29
CA ASN A 129 4.63 1.50 -6.52
C ASN A 129 5.01 0.06 -6.20
N VAL A 130 4.84 -0.82 -7.19
CA VAL A 130 5.29 -2.20 -7.10
C VAL A 130 6.64 -2.34 -7.79
N ALA A 131 7.72 -2.58 -7.03
CA ALA A 131 9.09 -2.62 -7.56
C ALA A 131 9.29 -3.61 -8.72
N TYR A 132 8.55 -4.72 -8.75
CA TYR A 132 8.62 -5.76 -9.78
C TYR A 132 7.50 -5.67 -10.84
N GLN A 133 6.63 -4.65 -10.79
CA GLN A 133 5.58 -4.36 -11.75
C GLN A 133 5.55 -2.85 -11.98
N ILE A 134 6.39 -2.37 -12.91
CA ILE A 134 6.67 -0.94 -13.13
C ILE A 134 5.44 -0.09 -13.50
N ASP A 135 4.37 -0.74 -13.98
CA ASP A 135 3.12 -0.08 -14.34
C ASP A 135 2.04 -0.19 -13.25
N SER A 136 2.28 -0.98 -12.21
CA SER A 136 1.34 -1.20 -11.13
C SER A 136 1.57 -0.25 -9.96
N LEU A 137 0.51 0.44 -9.58
CA LEU A 137 0.48 1.38 -8.45
C LEU A 137 -0.72 1.08 -7.56
N TYR A 138 -0.56 1.35 -6.27
CA TYR A 138 -1.64 1.27 -5.31
C TYR A 138 -1.72 2.59 -4.56
N ALA A 139 -2.94 3.01 -4.27
CA ALA A 139 -3.23 4.15 -3.44
C ALA A 139 -4.36 3.78 -2.50
N ALA A 140 -4.41 4.41 -1.32
CA ALA A 140 -5.50 4.19 -0.40
C ALA A 140 -6.05 5.50 0.15
N THR A 141 -7.24 5.40 0.74
CA THR A 141 -7.97 6.52 1.31
C THR A 141 -8.23 6.30 2.80
N ASN A 142 -8.43 7.40 3.50
CA ASN A 142 -8.92 7.37 4.88
C ASN A 142 -10.39 6.91 4.99
N ALA A 143 -11.09 6.71 3.87
CA ALA A 143 -12.43 6.15 3.82
C ALA A 143 -12.42 4.61 3.74
N GLY A 144 -11.24 3.97 3.82
CA GLY A 144 -11.12 2.52 3.82
C GLY A 144 -11.11 1.90 2.42
N GLU A 145 -10.65 2.65 1.42
CA GLU A 145 -10.60 2.20 0.03
C GLU A 145 -9.15 1.94 -0.40
N VAL A 146 -8.93 0.84 -1.11
CA VAL A 146 -7.67 0.55 -1.83
C VAL A 146 -7.97 0.61 -3.32
N TRP A 147 -7.20 1.41 -4.04
CA TRP A 147 -7.27 1.58 -5.47
C TRP A 147 -6.00 1.05 -6.13
N VAL A 148 -6.15 0.46 -7.30
CA VAL A 148 -5.05 -0.09 -8.09
C VAL A 148 -5.07 0.50 -9.49
N SER A 149 -3.89 0.81 -10.01
CA SER A 149 -3.65 1.10 -11.41
C SER A 149 -2.71 0.06 -11.99
N SER A 150 -2.95 -0.37 -13.22
CA SER A 150 -2.08 -1.27 -13.99
C SER A 150 -1.44 -0.58 -15.20
N ASP A 151 -1.59 0.74 -15.33
CA ASP A 151 -1.20 1.50 -16.52
C ASP A 151 -0.44 2.80 -16.16
N ARG A 152 0.33 2.77 -15.07
CA ARG A 152 1.14 3.89 -14.56
C ARG A 152 0.29 5.07 -14.08
N GLY A 153 -0.82 4.75 -13.43
CA GLY A 153 -1.74 5.69 -12.80
C GLY A 153 -2.57 6.51 -13.78
N ARG A 154 -2.76 6.06 -15.02
CA ARG A 154 -3.65 6.71 -15.99
C ARG A 154 -5.10 6.34 -15.72
N THR A 155 -5.35 5.08 -15.38
CA THR A 155 -6.65 4.59 -14.94
C THR A 155 -6.50 3.85 -13.61
N TRP A 156 -7.57 3.89 -12.81
CA TRP A 156 -7.62 3.30 -11.48
C TRP A 156 -8.91 2.53 -11.30
N ALA A 157 -8.84 1.42 -10.58
CA ALA A 157 -9.97 0.61 -10.18
C ALA A 157 -9.97 0.40 -8.67
N CYS A 158 -11.15 0.44 -8.06
CA CYS A 158 -11.31 0.11 -6.65
C CYS A 158 -11.07 -1.39 -6.45
N LEU A 159 -10.02 -1.74 -5.70
CA LEU A 159 -9.66 -3.10 -5.37
C LEU A 159 -10.40 -3.61 -4.12
N ARG A 160 -10.52 -2.73 -3.13
CA ARG A 160 -11.20 -2.96 -1.86
C ARG A 160 -11.81 -1.68 -1.32
N GLN A 161 -12.84 -1.85 -0.52
CA GLN A 161 -13.58 -0.80 0.18
C GLN A 161 -14.10 -1.37 1.51
N GLN A 162 -14.71 -0.51 2.33
CA GLN A 162 -15.31 -0.89 3.63
C GLN A 162 -14.27 -1.40 4.65
N LEU A 163 -13.02 -0.96 4.53
CA LEU A 163 -12.01 -1.13 5.58
C LEU A 163 -12.12 0.02 6.59
N ALA A 164 -11.45 -0.12 7.73
CA ALA A 164 -11.15 1.02 8.58
C ALA A 164 -10.26 2.04 7.82
N PRO A 165 -10.17 3.31 8.25
CA PRO A 165 -9.29 4.30 7.64
C PRO A 165 -7.87 3.75 7.45
N ILE A 166 -7.34 3.92 6.23
CA ILE A 166 -6.05 3.33 5.83
C ILE A 166 -4.98 4.41 5.93
N ASN A 167 -3.86 4.09 6.56
CA ASN A 167 -2.73 5.01 6.74
C ASN A 167 -1.49 4.57 5.97
N ALA A 168 -1.35 3.27 5.70
CA ALA A 168 -0.16 2.72 5.08
C ALA A 168 -0.47 1.46 4.28
N LEU A 169 0.35 1.21 3.27
CA LEU A 169 0.29 -0.01 2.47
C LEU A 169 1.71 -0.54 2.21
N ALA A 170 1.86 -1.86 2.15
CA ALA A 170 3.07 -2.50 1.62
C ALA A 170 2.73 -3.78 0.85
N ILE A 171 3.41 -4.04 -0.26
CA ILE A 171 3.16 -5.21 -1.10
C ILE A 171 4.46 -5.91 -1.49
N GLY A 172 4.44 -7.24 -1.52
CA GLY A 172 5.52 -8.04 -2.11
C GLY A 172 5.02 -9.31 -2.77
N ARG A 173 5.91 -10.00 -3.47
CA ARG A 173 5.64 -11.27 -4.18
C ARG A 173 6.33 -12.43 -3.48
N VAL A 174 5.60 -13.52 -3.28
CA VAL A 174 6.16 -14.78 -2.81
C VAL A 174 6.80 -15.47 -4.01
N ILE A 175 8.10 -15.73 -3.93
CA ILE A 175 8.87 -16.48 -4.93
C ILE A 175 9.19 -17.84 -4.31
N SER A 176 8.66 -18.92 -4.91
CA SER A 176 8.92 -20.32 -4.53
C SER A 176 9.92 -20.97 -5.46
#